data_AF-A0AAD6KES4-F1
#
_entry.id   AF-A0AAD6KES4-F1
#
_cell.length_a   1.000
_cell.length_b   1.000
_cell.length_c   1.000
_cell.angle_alpha   90.00
_cell.angle_beta   90.00
_cell.angle_gamma   90.00
#
_symmetry.space_group_name_H-M   'P 1'
#
loop_
_entity.id
_entity.type
_entity.pdbx_description
1 polymer ?
#
loop_
_entity_poly.entity_id
_entity_poly.type
_entity_poly.pdbx_seq_one_letter_code
_entity_poly.pdbx_strand_id
1 'polypeptide(L)'
;MRCLQLLGAMVQGKKEKLVSRVIVGDYLKSLGIIPDELESLELPSTVEVMKERVEFLQRLGLTIDDINGYPMMLGYSVRKNIIPVLGYLEKIGVSRSKLGELVKNYPQVLSASVVVEFQPVIKFLRGLDVEKPDIGYVLQNYPELLGFKLEGTMSTSVAYLVSIGVSPRDIGPMVTQYPYFLGMRVGDCDQAVC
;
A
#
# COMPACT_ATOMS: atom_id res chain seq x y z
N MET A 1 46.15 -7.83 -8.10
CA MET A 1 45.91 -6.51 -7.47
C MET A 1 44.46 -6.02 -7.55
N ARG A 2 43.75 -6.17 -8.69
CA ARG A 2 42.33 -5.74 -8.83
C ARG A 2 41.34 -6.38 -7.84
N CYS A 3 41.44 -7.68 -7.53
CA CYS A 3 40.54 -8.33 -6.56
C CYS A 3 40.70 -7.80 -5.12
N LEU A 4 41.92 -7.47 -4.68
CA LEU A 4 42.17 -6.93 -3.33
C LEU A 4 41.59 -5.50 -3.19
N GLN A 5 41.66 -4.69 -4.23
CA GLN A 5 41.04 -3.36 -4.25
C GLN A 5 39.50 -3.43 -4.24
N LEU A 6 38.92 -4.38 -4.98
CA LEU A 6 37.46 -4.62 -4.98
C LEU A 6 36.99 -5.12 -3.61
N LEU A 7 37.70 -6.07 -3.00
CA LEU A 7 37.39 -6.54 -1.64
C LEU A 7 37.49 -5.39 -0.61
N GLY A 8 38.52 -4.54 -0.70
CA GLY A 8 38.66 -3.36 0.15
C GLY A 8 37.49 -2.38 0.00
N ALA A 9 37.08 -2.07 -1.22
CA ALA A 9 35.94 -1.20 -1.49
C ALA A 9 34.61 -1.78 -0.98
N MET A 10 34.41 -3.10 -1.13
CA MET A 10 33.22 -3.79 -0.63
C MET A 10 33.14 -3.80 0.91
N VAL A 11 34.27 -3.97 1.58
CA VAL A 11 34.35 -3.92 3.05
C VAL A 11 34.08 -2.50 3.56
N GLN A 12 34.65 -1.48 2.93
CA GLN A 12 34.38 -0.07 3.28
C GLN A 12 32.90 0.28 3.08
N GLY A 13 32.31 -0.09 1.95
CA GLY A 13 30.89 0.15 1.69
C GLY A 13 29.95 -0.55 2.67
N LYS A 14 30.29 -1.77 3.12
CA LYS A 14 29.53 -2.46 4.20
C LYS A 14 29.65 -1.73 5.53
N LYS A 15 30.84 -1.24 5.89
CA LYS A 15 31.07 -0.49 7.14
C LYS A 15 30.30 0.84 7.15
N GLU A 16 30.35 1.59 6.05
CA GLU A 16 29.60 2.84 5.89
C GLU A 16 28.08 2.60 6.00
N LYS A 17 27.56 1.57 5.34
CA LYS A 17 26.13 1.19 5.42
C LYS A 17 25.71 0.85 6.85
N LEU A 18 26.56 0.17 7.62
CA LEU A 18 26.31 -0.13 9.04
C LEU A 18 26.30 1.14 9.90
N VAL A 19 27.26 2.04 9.72
CA VAL A 19 27.31 3.31 10.47
C VAL A 19 26.06 4.15 10.20
N SER A 20 25.70 4.35 8.93
CA SER A 20 24.46 5.06 8.55
C SER A 20 23.23 4.43 9.19
N ARG A 21 23.15 3.10 9.21
CA ARG A 21 22.03 2.37 9.81
C ARG A 21 21.92 2.61 11.31
N VAL A 22 23.03 2.61 12.04
CA VAL A 22 23.03 2.89 13.49
C VAL A 22 22.55 4.32 13.75
N ILE A 23 23.11 5.31 13.04
CA ILE A 23 22.74 6.73 13.22
C ILE A 23 21.26 6.95 12.92
N VAL A 24 20.74 6.38 11.84
CA VAL A 24 19.31 6.47 11.50
C VAL A 24 18.45 5.73 12.53
N GLY A 25 18.91 4.58 13.03
CA GLY A 25 18.24 3.83 14.07
C GLY A 25 18.12 4.62 15.39
N ASP A 26 19.19 5.29 15.81
CA ASP A 26 19.18 6.13 17.02
C ASP A 26 18.25 7.33 16.87
N TYR A 27 18.22 7.94 15.67
CA TYR A 27 17.24 8.98 15.36
C TYR A 27 15.80 8.47 15.48
N LEU A 28 15.48 7.31 14.89
CA LEU A 28 14.15 6.71 14.99
C LEU A 28 13.76 6.41 16.45
N LYS A 29 14.67 5.83 17.23
CA LYS A 29 14.47 5.59 18.67
C LYS A 29 14.19 6.87 19.45
N SER A 30 14.87 7.97 19.11
CA SER A 30 14.64 9.28 19.76
C SER A 30 13.21 9.81 19.55
N LEU A 31 12.52 9.34 18.51
CA LEU A 31 11.12 9.67 18.23
C LEU A 31 10.13 8.66 18.82
N GLY A 32 10.61 7.57 19.42
CA GLY A 32 9.77 6.46 19.88
C GLY A 32 9.45 5.41 18.79
N ILE A 33 10.15 5.44 17.64
CA ILE A 33 10.01 4.43 16.59
C ILE A 33 10.92 3.23 16.89
N ILE A 34 10.39 2.01 16.80
CA ILE A 34 11.08 0.76 17.14
C ILE A 34 11.80 0.21 15.88
N PRO A 35 13.15 0.30 15.77
CA PRO A 35 13.85 -0.04 14.53
C PRO A 35 14.10 -1.54 14.36
N ASP A 36 13.88 -2.35 15.38
CA ASP A 36 14.17 -3.79 15.36
C ASP A 36 13.31 -4.52 14.31
N GLU A 37 12.09 -4.02 14.05
CA GLU A 37 11.23 -4.52 12.97
C GLU A 37 11.72 -4.14 11.56
N LEU A 38 12.73 -3.26 11.45
CA LEU A 38 13.26 -2.75 10.19
C LEU A 38 14.52 -3.49 9.72
N GLU A 39 14.95 -4.55 10.40
CA GLU A 39 16.21 -5.28 10.12
C GLU A 39 16.36 -5.69 8.64
N SER A 40 15.29 -6.13 8.02
CA SER A 40 15.24 -6.55 6.62
C SER A 40 15.13 -5.40 5.62
N LEU A 41 14.85 -4.19 6.09
CA LEU A 41 14.57 -3.03 5.25
C LEU A 41 15.83 -2.22 4.96
N GLU A 42 15.96 -1.78 3.70
CA GLU A 42 16.95 -0.81 3.30
C GLU A 42 16.52 0.60 3.72
N LEU A 43 17.11 1.08 4.80
CA LEU A 43 16.93 2.45 5.26
C LEU A 43 17.75 3.43 4.41
N PRO A 44 17.30 4.69 4.28
CA PRO A 44 18.11 5.74 3.67
C PRO A 44 19.44 5.92 4.42
N SER A 45 20.46 6.41 3.70
CA SER A 45 21.82 6.53 4.24
C SER A 45 22.02 7.72 5.20
N THR A 46 21.05 8.64 5.31
CA THR A 46 21.15 9.84 6.15
C THR A 46 19.90 10.10 6.98
N VAL A 47 20.10 10.79 8.11
CA VAL A 47 19.02 11.18 9.03
C VAL A 47 18.07 12.17 8.38
N GLU A 48 18.57 13.08 7.54
CA GLU A 48 17.77 14.10 6.86
C GLU A 48 16.72 13.47 5.95
N VAL A 49 17.10 12.42 5.21
CA VAL A 49 16.17 11.69 4.35
C VAL A 49 15.17 10.89 5.19
N MET A 50 15.59 10.29 6.30
CA MET A 50 14.66 9.61 7.20
C MET A 50 13.69 10.60 7.85
N LYS A 51 14.19 11.76 8.27
CA LYS A 51 13.39 12.85 8.83
C LYS A 51 12.35 13.35 7.84
N GLU A 52 12.71 13.56 6.57
CA GLU A 52 11.76 13.91 5.51
C GLU A 52 10.63 12.87 5.40
N ARG A 53 10.95 11.57 5.49
CA ARG A 53 9.94 10.49 5.45
C ARG A 53 9.00 10.54 6.65
N VAL A 54 9.55 10.60 7.86
CA VAL A 54 8.74 10.64 9.10
C VAL A 54 7.85 11.88 9.13
N GLU A 55 8.42 13.06 8.84
CA GLU A 55 7.64 14.31 8.81
C GLU A 55 6.55 14.28 7.73
N PHE A 56 6.80 13.67 6.58
CA PHE A 56 5.79 13.52 5.54
C PHE A 56 4.62 12.66 6.00
N LEU A 57 4.90 11.51 6.62
CA LEU A 57 3.87 10.62 7.18
C LEU A 57 3.06 11.32 8.29
N GLN A 58 3.73 12.09 9.16
CA GLN A 58 3.06 12.89 10.19
C GLN A 58 2.17 13.99 9.58
N ARG A 59 2.62 14.68 8.53
CA ARG A 59 1.79 15.67 7.80
C ARG A 59 0.60 15.02 7.09
N LEU A 60 0.70 13.74 6.74
CA LEU A 60 -0.42 12.96 6.21
C LEU A 60 -1.42 12.58 7.31
N GLY A 61 -1.04 12.70 8.59
CA GLY A 61 -1.88 12.42 9.75
C GLY A 61 -1.53 11.14 10.51
N LEU A 62 -0.42 10.47 10.18
CA LEU A 62 0.02 9.27 10.89
C LEU A 62 0.78 9.64 12.17
N THR A 63 0.41 8.97 13.26
CA THR A 63 1.10 9.07 14.55
C THR A 63 2.34 8.15 14.58
N ILE A 64 3.16 8.29 15.62
CA ILE A 64 4.27 7.36 15.87
C ILE A 64 3.75 5.93 16.10
N ASP A 65 2.60 5.77 16.75
CA ASP A 65 1.98 4.47 16.97
C ASP A 65 1.53 3.84 15.65
N ASP A 66 0.96 4.63 14.73
CA ASP A 66 0.60 4.15 13.38
C ASP A 66 1.85 3.71 12.60
N ILE A 67 2.97 4.45 12.72
CA ILE A 67 4.24 4.07 12.11
C ILE A 67 4.78 2.79 12.73
N ASN A 68 4.74 2.63 14.05
CA ASN A 68 5.15 1.41 14.74
C ASN A 68 4.24 0.22 14.41
N GLY A 69 2.95 0.44 14.10
CA GLY A 69 2.05 -0.62 13.64
C GLY A 69 2.38 -1.16 12.24
N TYR A 70 3.10 -0.38 11.41
CA TYR A 70 3.61 -0.83 10.12
C TYR A 70 4.91 -0.10 9.73
N PRO A 71 6.05 -0.42 10.37
CA PRO A 71 7.26 0.38 10.23
C PRO A 71 7.88 0.28 8.83
N MET A 72 7.52 -0.76 8.07
CA MET A 72 7.93 -0.94 6.67
C MET A 72 7.56 0.24 5.76
N MET A 73 6.56 1.06 6.13
CA MET A 73 6.24 2.28 5.37
C MET A 73 7.40 3.28 5.30
N LEU A 74 8.30 3.27 6.29
CA LEU A 74 9.51 4.11 6.31
C LEU A 74 10.52 3.72 5.22
N GLY A 75 10.34 2.56 4.58
CA GLY A 75 11.17 2.10 3.48
C GLY A 75 10.88 2.82 2.16
N TYR A 76 9.66 3.33 2.01
CA TYR A 76 9.21 3.96 0.77
C TYR A 76 9.76 5.37 0.62
N SER A 77 10.20 5.69 -0.59
CA SER A 77 10.63 7.06 -0.90
C SER A 77 9.42 7.97 -1.00
N VAL A 78 9.48 9.13 -0.34
CA VAL A 78 8.44 10.17 -0.46
C VAL A 78 8.17 10.51 -1.93
N ARG A 79 9.22 10.75 -2.72
CA ARG A 79 9.09 11.22 -4.11
C ARG A 79 8.81 10.12 -5.12
N LYS A 80 9.40 8.92 -4.93
CA LYS A 80 9.29 7.84 -5.92
C LYS A 80 8.12 6.88 -5.66
N ASN A 81 7.63 6.80 -4.43
CA ASN A 81 6.58 5.86 -4.03
C ASN A 81 5.36 6.60 -3.49
N ILE A 82 5.51 7.31 -2.37
CA ILE A 82 4.37 7.85 -1.62
C ILE A 82 3.59 8.89 -2.43
N ILE A 83 4.27 9.94 -2.94
CA ILE A 83 3.60 10.99 -3.73
C ILE A 83 2.89 10.44 -4.98
N PRO A 84 3.52 9.59 -5.82
CA PRO A 84 2.84 8.98 -6.96
C PRO A 84 1.58 8.17 -6.57
N VAL A 85 1.66 7.37 -5.49
CA VAL A 85 0.52 6.59 -4.98
C VAL A 85 -0.61 7.52 -4.53
N LEU A 86 -0.31 8.49 -3.66
CA LEU A 86 -1.29 9.42 -3.13
C LEU A 86 -1.94 10.27 -4.23
N GLY A 87 -1.14 10.78 -5.16
CA GLY A 87 -1.64 11.57 -6.29
C GLY A 87 -2.53 10.76 -7.24
N TYR A 88 -2.26 9.46 -7.39
CA TYR A 88 -3.14 8.58 -8.16
C TYR A 88 -4.46 8.30 -7.41
N LEU A 89 -4.40 8.01 -6.11
CA LEU A 89 -5.60 7.83 -5.27
C LEU A 89 -6.51 9.07 -5.31
N GLU A 90 -5.92 10.27 -5.22
CA GLU A 90 -6.65 11.53 -5.36
C GLU A 90 -7.28 11.67 -6.76
N LYS A 91 -6.52 11.35 -7.83
CA LYS A 91 -7.01 11.39 -9.21
C LYS A 91 -8.22 10.47 -9.46
N ILE A 92 -8.33 9.35 -8.75
CA ILE A 92 -9.44 8.40 -8.89
C ILE A 92 -10.60 8.67 -7.91
N GLY A 93 -10.53 9.74 -7.12
CA GLY A 93 -11.64 10.25 -6.31
C GLY A 93 -11.48 10.06 -4.81
N VAL A 94 -10.35 9.56 -4.31
CA VAL A 94 -10.09 9.56 -2.85
C VAL A 94 -9.85 10.98 -2.38
N SER A 95 -10.63 11.45 -1.42
CA SER A 95 -10.48 12.83 -0.94
C SER A 95 -9.14 13.03 -0.22
N ARG A 96 -8.51 14.19 -0.40
CA ARG A 96 -7.21 14.49 0.20
C ARG A 96 -7.19 14.37 1.73
N SER A 97 -8.29 14.71 2.39
CA SER A 97 -8.47 14.57 3.84
C SER A 97 -8.55 13.12 4.32
N LYS A 98 -8.85 12.17 3.42
CA LYS A 98 -8.99 10.74 3.72
C LYS A 98 -7.77 9.91 3.34
N LEU A 99 -6.80 10.50 2.63
CA LEU A 99 -5.57 9.79 2.24
C LEU A 99 -4.78 9.28 3.44
N GLY A 100 -4.69 10.05 4.53
CA GLY A 100 -4.01 9.60 5.75
C GLY A 100 -4.69 8.45 6.44
N GLU A 101 -6.02 8.50 6.54
CA GLU A 101 -6.83 7.41 7.09
C GLU A 101 -6.70 6.14 6.25
N LEU A 102 -6.70 6.26 4.92
CA LEU A 102 -6.48 5.14 4.01
C LEU A 102 -5.09 4.52 4.21
N VAL A 103 -4.02 5.33 4.27
CA VAL A 103 -2.65 4.82 4.49
C VAL A 103 -2.52 4.21 5.88
N LYS A 104 -3.18 4.75 6.90
CA LYS A 104 -3.21 4.17 8.24
C LYS A 104 -3.85 2.78 8.24
N ASN A 105 -4.99 2.62 7.58
CA ASN A 105 -5.74 1.35 7.56
C ASN A 105 -5.14 0.32 6.60
N TYR A 106 -4.46 0.77 5.54
CA TYR A 106 -3.90 -0.10 4.50
C TYR A 106 -2.52 0.41 4.03
N PRO A 107 -1.49 0.39 4.89
CA PRO A 107 -0.19 1.02 4.63
C PRO A 107 0.60 0.36 3.49
N GLN A 108 0.34 -0.92 3.20
CA GLN A 108 0.90 -1.62 2.04
C GLN A 108 0.52 -0.98 0.71
N VAL A 109 -0.48 -0.09 0.66
CA VAL A 109 -0.82 0.72 -0.53
C VAL A 109 0.39 1.48 -1.08
N LEU A 110 1.32 1.89 -0.20
CA LEU A 110 2.51 2.66 -0.57
C LEU A 110 3.56 1.84 -1.32
N SER A 111 3.46 0.51 -1.25
CA SER A 111 4.38 -0.43 -1.91
C SER A 111 4.02 -0.66 -3.39
N ALA A 112 2.75 -0.44 -3.74
CA ALA A 112 2.20 -0.91 -4.99
C ALA A 112 2.54 0.00 -6.16
N SER A 113 2.68 -0.62 -7.33
CA SER A 113 2.84 0.06 -8.61
C SER A 113 1.49 0.57 -9.09
N VAL A 114 1.38 1.90 -9.23
CA VAL A 114 0.17 2.52 -9.80
C VAL A 114 -0.19 1.95 -11.18
N VAL A 115 0.80 1.71 -12.03
CA VAL A 115 0.57 1.27 -13.42
C VAL A 115 0.26 -0.23 -13.49
N VAL A 116 0.97 -1.03 -12.72
CA VAL A 116 0.90 -2.50 -12.83
C VAL A 116 -0.20 -3.08 -11.95
N GLU A 117 -0.49 -2.46 -10.81
CA GLU A 117 -1.41 -3.02 -9.81
C GLU A 117 -2.70 -2.21 -9.74
N PHE A 118 -2.63 -0.88 -9.58
CA PHE A 118 -3.86 -0.10 -9.37
C PHE A 118 -4.67 0.09 -10.65
N GLN A 119 -4.04 0.53 -11.74
CA GLN A 119 -4.76 0.81 -12.98
C GLN A 119 -5.61 -0.37 -13.49
N PRO A 120 -5.11 -1.63 -13.46
CA PRO A 120 -5.93 -2.79 -13.79
C PRO A 120 -7.16 -2.92 -12.89
N VAL A 121 -7.02 -2.75 -11.57
CA VAL A 121 -8.15 -2.79 -10.62
C VAL A 121 -9.17 -1.70 -10.94
N ILE A 122 -8.72 -0.47 -11.17
CA ILE A 122 -9.62 0.64 -11.52
C ILE A 122 -10.34 0.37 -12.85
N LYS A 123 -9.64 -0.19 -13.84
CA LYS A 123 -10.25 -0.57 -15.13
C LYS A 123 -11.29 -1.69 -14.96
N PHE A 124 -10.99 -2.67 -14.11
CA PHE A 124 -11.90 -3.76 -13.79
C PHE A 124 -13.19 -3.25 -13.12
N LEU A 125 -13.07 -2.42 -12.07
CA LEU A 125 -14.22 -1.82 -11.40
C LEU A 125 -15.11 -1.02 -12.36
N ARG A 126 -14.51 -0.23 -13.26
CA ARG A 126 -15.26 0.47 -14.31
C ARG A 126 -15.94 -0.47 -15.31
N GLY A 127 -15.32 -1.60 -15.61
CA GLY A 127 -15.90 -2.63 -16.46
C GLY A 127 -17.08 -3.37 -15.81
N LEU A 128 -17.23 -3.24 -14.49
CA LEU A 128 -18.42 -3.68 -13.74
C LEU A 128 -19.46 -2.58 -13.59
N ASP A 129 -19.33 -1.47 -14.31
CA ASP A 129 -20.21 -0.29 -14.21
C ASP A 129 -20.18 0.42 -12.84
N VAL A 130 -19.07 0.32 -12.09
CA VAL A 130 -18.84 1.22 -10.93
C VAL A 130 -18.56 2.63 -11.44
N GLU A 131 -19.38 3.60 -11.03
CA GLU A 131 -19.26 4.97 -11.50
C GLU A 131 -17.96 5.63 -11.03
N LYS A 132 -17.41 6.53 -11.85
CA LYS A 132 -16.15 7.23 -11.53
C LYS A 132 -16.16 7.94 -10.16
N PRO A 133 -17.24 8.63 -9.74
CA PRO A 133 -17.31 9.23 -8.41
C PRO A 133 -17.26 8.20 -7.26
N ASP A 134 -17.77 6.99 -7.49
CA ASP A 134 -17.89 5.94 -6.48
C ASP A 134 -16.59 5.15 -6.28
N ILE A 135 -15.70 5.11 -7.27
CA ILE A 135 -14.41 4.40 -7.15
C ILE A 135 -13.62 4.88 -5.94
N GLY A 136 -13.53 6.20 -5.76
CA GLY A 136 -12.86 6.79 -4.61
C GLY A 136 -13.50 6.35 -3.30
N TYR A 137 -14.84 6.36 -3.23
CA TYR A 137 -15.60 5.92 -2.06
C TYR A 137 -15.35 4.43 -1.75
N VAL A 138 -15.42 3.56 -2.77
CA VAL A 138 -15.17 2.13 -2.63
C VAL A 138 -13.79 1.86 -2.05
N LEU A 139 -12.74 2.49 -2.60
CA LEU A 139 -11.37 2.26 -2.15
C LEU A 139 -11.05 2.89 -0.80
N GLN A 140 -11.79 3.91 -0.37
CA GLN A 140 -11.68 4.45 0.99
C GLN A 140 -12.23 3.47 2.03
N ASN A 141 -13.31 2.77 1.71
CA ASN A 141 -13.95 1.82 2.63
C ASN A 141 -13.38 0.40 2.51
N TYR A 142 -12.77 0.05 1.38
CA TYR A 142 -12.24 -1.29 1.13
C TYR A 142 -10.98 -1.25 0.24
N PRO A 143 -9.86 -0.71 0.75
CA PRO A 143 -8.61 -0.56 0.00
C PRO A 143 -7.94 -1.89 -0.37
N GLU A 144 -8.30 -3.00 0.30
CA GLU A 144 -7.81 -4.36 0.05
C GLU A 144 -8.08 -4.83 -1.39
N LEU A 145 -9.07 -4.26 -2.07
CA LEU A 145 -9.31 -4.52 -3.50
C LEU A 145 -8.07 -4.31 -4.37
N LEU A 146 -7.22 -3.36 -3.99
CA LEU A 146 -5.99 -3.06 -4.73
C LEU A 146 -4.97 -4.19 -4.65
N GLY A 147 -5.08 -5.09 -3.66
CA GLY A 147 -4.22 -6.26 -3.50
C GLY A 147 -4.77 -7.55 -4.10
N PHE A 148 -6.03 -7.57 -4.56
CA PHE A 148 -6.64 -8.79 -5.10
C PHE A 148 -6.22 -9.08 -6.53
N LYS A 149 -6.12 -10.38 -6.83
CA LYS A 149 -5.89 -10.84 -8.21
C LYS A 149 -7.18 -10.66 -9.00
N LEU A 150 -7.08 -9.87 -10.07
CA LEU A 150 -8.17 -9.70 -11.03
C LEU A 150 -8.61 -11.06 -11.59
N GLU A 151 -7.64 -11.80 -12.11
CA GLU A 151 -7.86 -13.15 -12.60
C GLU A 151 -7.94 -14.13 -11.41
N GLY A 152 -9.04 -14.88 -11.39
CA GLY A 152 -9.26 -15.97 -10.44
C GLY A 152 -9.91 -15.57 -9.12
N THR A 153 -9.62 -14.39 -8.54
CA THR A 153 -10.33 -13.94 -7.32
C THR A 153 -11.53 -13.07 -7.68
N MET A 154 -11.28 -11.86 -8.19
CA MET A 154 -12.35 -10.92 -8.49
C MET A 154 -13.22 -11.39 -9.66
N SER A 155 -12.60 -11.91 -10.74
CA SER A 155 -13.33 -12.42 -11.90
C SER A 155 -14.23 -13.61 -11.56
N THR A 156 -13.77 -14.50 -10.68
CA THR A 156 -14.56 -15.68 -10.26
C THR A 156 -15.75 -15.27 -9.41
N SER A 157 -15.57 -14.29 -8.52
CA SER A 157 -16.67 -13.73 -7.72
C SER A 157 -17.77 -13.14 -8.61
N VAL A 158 -17.38 -12.37 -9.64
CA VAL A 158 -18.31 -11.82 -10.63
C VAL A 158 -18.98 -12.93 -11.45
N ALA A 159 -18.21 -13.90 -11.95
CA ALA A 159 -18.75 -15.02 -12.71
C ALA A 159 -19.74 -15.86 -11.91
N TYR A 160 -19.47 -16.07 -10.61
CA TYR A 160 -20.37 -16.76 -9.71
C TYR A 160 -21.71 -16.02 -9.56
N LEU A 161 -21.69 -14.71 -9.30
CA LEU A 161 -22.92 -13.89 -9.21
C LEU A 161 -23.75 -13.98 -10.49
N VAL A 162 -23.10 -13.89 -11.66
CA VAL A 162 -23.79 -14.06 -12.95
C VAL A 162 -24.37 -15.47 -13.09
N SER A 163 -23.64 -16.51 -12.66
CA SER A 163 -24.09 -17.90 -12.76
C SER A 163 -25.33 -18.21 -11.93
N ILE A 164 -25.52 -17.50 -10.80
CA ILE A 164 -26.71 -17.63 -9.95
C ILE A 164 -27.85 -16.67 -10.35
N GLY A 165 -27.69 -15.95 -11.47
CA GLY A 165 -28.74 -15.14 -12.08
C GLY A 165 -28.68 -13.64 -11.78
N VAL A 166 -27.64 -13.13 -11.14
CA VAL A 166 -27.46 -11.67 -10.95
C VAL A 166 -27.22 -11.02 -12.31
N SER A 167 -27.96 -9.94 -12.61
CA SER A 167 -27.78 -9.21 -13.86
C SER A 167 -26.45 -8.47 -13.85
N PRO A 168 -25.65 -8.48 -14.93
CA PRO A 168 -24.37 -7.77 -14.98
C PRO A 168 -24.46 -6.28 -14.61
N ARG A 169 -25.58 -5.61 -14.95
CA ARG A 169 -25.84 -4.20 -14.60
C ARG A 169 -26.00 -3.93 -13.10
N ASP A 170 -26.37 -4.95 -12.33
CA ASP A 170 -26.57 -4.82 -10.88
C ASP A 170 -25.25 -4.99 -10.12
N ILE A 171 -24.21 -5.51 -10.77
CA ILE A 171 -22.91 -5.79 -10.15
C ILE A 171 -22.21 -4.50 -9.72
N GLY A 172 -22.18 -3.46 -10.56
CA GLY A 172 -21.58 -2.17 -10.20
C GLY A 172 -22.14 -1.59 -8.90
N PRO A 173 -23.47 -1.40 -8.80
CA PRO A 173 -24.13 -1.00 -7.56
C PRO A 173 -23.80 -1.92 -6.37
N MET A 174 -23.76 -3.24 -6.57
CA MET A 174 -23.37 -4.17 -5.51
C MET A 174 -21.93 -3.93 -5.05
N VAL A 175 -20.99 -3.70 -5.96
CA VAL A 175 -19.59 -3.40 -5.61
C VAL A 175 -19.48 -2.08 -4.84
N THR A 176 -20.25 -1.06 -5.22
CA THR A 176 -20.27 0.22 -4.51
C THR A 176 -20.73 0.06 -3.05
N GLN A 177 -21.73 -0.78 -2.80
CA GLN A 177 -22.30 -1.00 -1.47
C GLN A 177 -21.53 -2.04 -0.64
N TYR A 178 -21.05 -3.11 -1.28
CA TYR A 178 -20.51 -4.30 -0.63
C TYR A 178 -19.23 -4.80 -1.32
N PRO A 179 -18.15 -3.99 -1.40
CA PRO A 179 -16.98 -4.33 -2.20
C PRO A 179 -16.24 -5.60 -1.76
N TYR A 180 -16.45 -6.05 -0.51
CA TYR A 180 -15.82 -7.25 0.05
C TYR A 180 -16.11 -8.54 -0.71
N PHE A 181 -17.25 -8.65 -1.40
CA PHE A 181 -17.58 -9.88 -2.10
C PHE A 181 -16.59 -10.21 -3.22
N LEU A 182 -15.90 -9.20 -3.78
CA LEU A 182 -14.89 -9.40 -4.83
C LEU A 182 -13.62 -10.09 -4.32
N GLY A 183 -13.43 -10.15 -3.01
CA GLY A 183 -12.32 -10.87 -2.36
C GLY A 183 -12.69 -12.25 -1.83
N MET A 184 -13.97 -12.61 -1.80
CA MET A 184 -14.43 -13.87 -1.22
C MET A 184 -14.05 -15.05 -2.11
N ARG A 185 -13.65 -16.17 -1.51
CA ARG A 185 -13.49 -17.42 -2.25
C ARG A 185 -14.87 -18.08 -2.31
N VAL A 186 -15.24 -18.62 -3.47
CA VAL A 186 -16.56 -19.26 -3.67
C VAL A 186 -16.80 -20.43 -2.69
N GLY A 187 -15.75 -21.02 -2.11
CA GLY A 187 -15.86 -22.03 -1.05
C GLY A 187 -16.17 -21.49 0.36
N ASP A 188 -16.06 -20.18 0.58
CA ASP A 188 -16.44 -19.53 1.83
C ASP A 188 -17.94 -19.16 1.85
N CYS A 189 -18.62 -19.20 0.68
CA CYS A 189 -20.05 -18.89 0.56
C CYS A 189 -20.96 -19.95 1.21
N ASP A 190 -20.46 -21.14 1.54
CA ASP A 190 -21.22 -22.16 2.27
C ASP A 190 -21.22 -21.92 3.80
N GLN A 191 -20.41 -20.97 4.28
CA GLN A 191 -20.34 -20.58 5.69
C GLN A 191 -20.10 -19.07 5.82
N ALA A 192 -21.16 -18.25 5.75
CA ALA A 192 -21.43 -17.13 6.66
C ALA A 192 -22.33 -16.06 6.03
N VAL A 193 -23.64 -16.24 6.23
CA VAL A 193 -24.42 -15.21 6.92
C VAL A 193 -24.55 -15.70 8.36
N CYS A 194 -23.65 -15.25 9.23
CA CYS A 194 -23.79 -15.20 10.69
C CYS A 194 -22.82 -14.15 11.21
#